data_AF-A0A502HSG5-F1
#
_entry.id   AF-A0A502HSG5-F1
#
_cell.length_a   1.000
_cell.length_b   1.000
_cell.length_c   1.000
_cell.angle_alpha   90.00
_cell.angle_beta   90.00
_cell.angle_gamma   90.00
#
_symmetry.space_group_name_H-M   'P 1'
#
loop_
_entity.id
_entity.type
_entity.pdbx_description
1 polymer ?
#
loop_
_entity_poly.entity_id
_entity_poly.type
_entity_poly.pdbx_seq_one_letter_code
_entity_poly.pdbx_strand_id
1 'polypeptide(L)' 'MSRFIAVIHGWHVYSNGFSIHELEASIAEEAKKEASWLKSLREDDFDKCAYTVIEIENTEHLSRRLTWRERINGKLN' A
#
# COMPACT_ATOMS: atom_id res chain seq x y z
N MET A 1 13.55 -8.54 -8.71
CA MET A 1 13.55 -7.75 -7.48
C MET A 1 12.14 -7.33 -7.23
N SER A 2 11.55 -7.78 -6.12
CA SER A 2 10.21 -7.36 -5.72
C SER A 2 10.16 -5.84 -5.57
N ARG A 3 9.06 -5.22 -5.98
CA ARG A 3 8.80 -3.81 -5.73
C ARG A 3 7.82 -3.72 -4.57
N PHE A 4 7.94 -2.67 -3.76
CA PHE A 4 7.05 -2.48 -2.62
C PHE A 4 6.24 -1.19 -2.78
N ILE A 5 4.98 -1.24 -2.35
CA ILE A 5 4.10 -0.08 -2.30
C ILE A 5 3.58 0.06 -0.87
N ALA A 6 3.62 1.27 -0.31
CA ALA A 6 2.91 1.62 0.90
C ALA A 6 1.59 2.31 0.57
N VAL A 7 0.50 1.80 1.14
CA VAL A 7 -0.79 2.47 1.18
C VAL A 7 -0.98 3.05 2.58
N ILE A 8 -0.99 4.37 2.69
CA ILE A 8 -1.24 5.08 3.95
C ILE A 8 -2.71 5.49 3.98
N HIS A 9 -3.47 4.93 4.91
CA HIS A 9 -4.87 5.29 5.16
C HIS A 9 -4.93 6.39 6.21
N GLY A 10 -5.69 7.45 5.95
CA GLY A 10 -5.97 8.52 6.90
C GLY A 10 -7.46 8.60 7.20
N TRP A 11 -7.77 8.79 8.48
CA TRP A 11 -9.11 9.06 9.00
C TRP A 11 -9.07 10.44 9.64
N HIS A 12 -9.40 11.45 8.84
CA HIS A 12 -9.60 12.81 9.28
C HIS A 12 -11.03 12.97 9.80
N VAL A 13 -11.24 13.85 10.77
CA VAL A 13 -12.57 14.15 11.36
C VAL A 13 -13.66 14.49 10.32
N TYR A 14 -13.25 14.99 9.15
CA TYR A 14 -14.15 15.42 8.07
C TYR A 14 -14.06 14.58 6.80
N SER A 15 -13.08 13.67 6.69
CA SER A 15 -12.86 12.89 5.48
C SER A 15 -11.99 11.67 5.73
N ASN A 16 -12.26 10.59 4.99
CA ASN A 16 -11.39 9.43 4.94
C ASN A 16 -10.68 9.40 3.59
N GLY A 17 -9.43 8.97 3.57
CA GLY A 17 -8.66 8.87 2.33
C GLY A 17 -7.47 7.94 2.44
N PHE A 18 -6.77 7.78 1.33
CA PHE A 18 -5.51 7.05 1.31
C PHE A 18 -4.54 7.68 0.30
N SER A 19 -3.25 7.48 0.54
CA SER A 19 -2.17 7.85 -0.38
C SER A 19 -1.32 6.62 -0.67
N ILE A 20 -0.89 6.48 -1.92
CA ILE A 20 -0.06 5.37 -2.38
C ILE A 20 1.34 5.91 -2.64
N HIS A 21 2.35 5.23 -2.10
CA HIS A 21 3.77 5.55 -2.28
C HIS A 21 4.51 4.30 -2.77
N GLU A 22 5.26 4.43 -3.87
CA GLU A 22 6.25 3.41 -4.26
C GLU A 22 7.46 3.55 -3.33
N LEU A 23 7.96 2.42 -2.84
CA LEU A 23 9.06 2.37 -1.86
C LEU A 23 10.36 1.98 -2.55
N GLU A 24 11.47 2.54 -2.07
CA GLU A 24 12.81 2.20 -2.57
C GLU A 24 13.37 0.90 -1.95
N ALA A 25 12.75 0.42 -0.87
CA ALA A 25 13.15 -0.79 -0.18
C ALA A 25 13.22 -2.03 -1.07
N SER A 26 14.22 -2.88 -0.82
CA SER A 26 14.43 -4.14 -1.56
C SER A 26 13.95 -5.38 -0.80
N ILE A 27 13.70 -5.24 0.51
CA ILE A 27 13.22 -6.30 1.40
C ILE A 27 12.04 -5.81 2.25
N ALA A 28 11.18 -6.75 2.65
CA ALA A 28 9.94 -6.45 3.36
C ALA A 28 10.15 -5.70 4.70
N GLU A 29 11.26 -5.93 5.40
CA GLU A 29 11.54 -5.25 6.68
C GLU A 29 11.86 -3.76 6.47
N GLU A 30 12.68 -3.44 5.47
CA GLU A 30 13.00 -2.07 5.09
C GLU A 30 11.74 -1.34 4.60
N ALA A 31 10.93 -2.01 3.78
CA ALA A 31 9.67 -1.48 3.27
C ALA A 31 8.70 -1.10 4.42
N LYS A 32 8.63 -1.94 5.47
CA LYS A 32 7.82 -1.63 6.66
C LYS A 32 8.35 -0.43 7.44
N LYS A 33 9.68 -0.29 7.57
CA LYS A 33 10.30 0.87 8.24
C LYS A 33 9.99 2.17 7.49
N GLU A 34 10.17 2.15 6.17
CA GLU A 34 9.87 3.28 5.29
C GLU A 34 8.37 3.66 5.33
N ALA A 35 7.48 2.67 5.21
CA ALA A 35 6.03 2.89 5.31
C ALA A 35 5.60 3.44 6.67
N SER A 36 6.21 2.95 7.76
CA SER A 36 5.96 3.47 9.11
C SER A 36 6.40 4.92 9.25
N TRP A 37 7.53 5.29 8.66
CA TRP A 37 8.01 6.66 8.63
C TRP A 37 7.06 7.57 7.84
N LEU A 38 6.64 7.16 6.63
CA LEU A 38 5.66 7.89 5.83
C LEU A 38 4.32 8.07 6.55
N LYS A 39 3.85 7.05 7.28
CA LYS A 39 2.66 7.14 8.13
C LYS A 39 2.84 8.21 9.20
N SER A 40 3.99 8.22 9.89
CA SER A 40 4.24 9.19 10.97
C SER A 40 4.33 10.63 10.48
N LEU A 41 4.78 10.85 9.24
CA LEU A 41 4.80 12.18 8.62
C LEU A 41 3.40 12.72 8.29
N ARG A 42 2.45 11.83 7.98
CA ARG A 42 1.07 12.21 7.66
C ARG A 42 0.21 12.36 8.92
N GLU A 43 0.48 11.55 9.93
CA GLU A 43 -0.34 11.52 11.14
C GLU A 43 -0.34 12.86 11.85
N ASP A 44 -1.55 13.29 12.23
CA ASP A 44 -1.79 14.53 12.95
C ASP A 44 -2.79 14.27 14.10
N ASP A 45 -3.01 15.25 14.97
CA ASP A 45 -3.90 15.13 16.11
C ASP A 45 -5.33 14.76 15.67
N PHE A 46 -5.78 15.32 14.54
CA PHE A 46 -7.10 15.12 13.95
C PHE A 46 -7.12 14.20 12.72
N ASP A 47 -5.97 13.67 12.28
CA ASP A 47 -5.85 12.69 11.19
C ASP A 47 -5.09 11.45 11.66
N LYS A 48 -5.84 10.45 12.15
CA LYS A 48 -5.24 9.18 12.54
C LYS A 48 -4.93 8.38 11.29
N CYS A 49 -3.74 7.78 11.26
CA CYS A 49 -3.27 7.06 10.09
C CYS A 49 -2.95 5.60 10.39
N ALA A 50 -3.12 4.74 9.39
CA ALA A 50 -2.56 3.39 9.35
C ALA A 50 -1.85 3.17 8.01
N TYR A 51 -1.07 2.09 7.91
CA TYR A 51 -0.42 1.75 6.65
C TYR A 51 -0.55 0.26 6.34
N THR A 52 -0.50 -0.06 5.04
CA THR A 52 -0.35 -1.42 4.52
C THR A 52 0.80 -1.43 3.52
N VAL A 53 1.71 -2.41 3.64
CA VAL A 53 2.77 -2.64 2.65
C VAL A 53 2.34 -3.77 1.74
N ILE A 54 2.44 -3.56 0.44
CA ILE A 54 2.14 -4.52 -0.61
C ILE A 54 3.44 -4.84 -1.33
N GLU A 55 3.82 -6.12 -1.30
CA GLU A 55 4.91 -6.63 -2.14
C GLU A 55 4.34 -6.98 -3.51
N ILE A 56 5.03 -6.55 -4.57
CA ILE A 56 4.73 -6.88 -5.96
C ILE A 56 5.91 -7.68 -6.48
N GLU A 57 5.72 -8.98 -6.66
CA GLU A 57 6.74 -9.82 -7.25
C GLU A 57 6.88 -9.53 -8.75
N ASN A 58 8.12 -9.62 -9.26
CA ASN A 58 8.37 -9.43 -10.70
C ASN A 58 7.71 -10.50 -11.59
N THR A 59 7.37 -11.64 -11.00
CA THR A 59 6.71 -12.77 -11.67
C THR A 59 5.20 -12.65 -11.68
N GLU A 60 4.61 -11.72 -10.92
CA GLU A 60 3.17 -11.44 -10.94
C GLU A 60 2.79 -10.68 -12.21
N HIS A 61 2.75 -11.40 -13.32
CA HIS A 61 2.25 -10.89 -14.59
C HIS A 61 1.11 -11.78 -15.09
N LEU A 62 -0.07 -11.18 -15.21
CA LEU A 62 -1.19 -11.80 -15.90
C LEU A 62 -1.16 -11.41 -17.37
N SER A 63 -1.26 -12.40 -18.25
CA SER A 63 -1.36 -12.21 -19.70
C SER A 63 -2.65 -11.51 -20.14
N ARG A 64 -3.62 -11.36 -19.24
CA ARG A 64 -4.91 -10.70 -19.47
C ARG A 64 -5.25 -9.70 -18.37
N ARG A 65 -6.17 -8.78 -18.68
CA ARG A 65 -6.77 -7.92 -17.65
C ARG A 65 -7.57 -8.74 -16.65
N LEU A 66 -7.44 -8.37 -15.37
CA LEU A 66 -8.30 -8.87 -14.31
C LEU A 66 -9.74 -8.43 -14.52
N THR A 67 -10.68 -9.35 -14.33
CA THR A 67 -12.11 -9.05 -14.23
C THR A 67 -12.40 -8.26 -12.96
N TRP A 68 -13.54 -7.56 -12.92
CA TRP A 68 -13.95 -6.82 -11.72
C TRP A 68 -14.01 -7.69 -10.46
N ARG A 69 -14.48 -8.93 -10.58
CA ARG A 69 -14.55 -9.87 -9.46
C ARG A 69 -13.17 -10.20 -8.91
N GLU A 70 -12.20 -10.46 -9.79
CA GLU A 70 -10.83 -10.77 -9.39
C GLU A 70 -10.14 -9.54 -8.75
N ARG A 71 -10.40 -8.33 -9.28
CA ARG A 71 -9.89 -7.08 -8.71
C ARG A 71 -10.43 -6.81 -7.30
N ILE A 72 -11.72 -7.03 -7.11
CA ILE A 72 -12.38 -6.74 -5.81
C ILE A 72 -11.99 -7.80 -4.78
N ASN A 73 -11.90 -9.07 -5.18
CA ASN A 73 -11.65 -10.16 -4.24
C ASN A 73 -10.16 -10.49 -4.06
N GLY A 74 -9.27 -9.98 -4.92
CA GLY A 74 -7.85 -10.32 -4.92
C GLY A 74 -7.57 -11.80 -5.22
N LYS A 75 -8.54 -12.53 -5.79
CA LYS A 75 -8.42 -13.95 -6.11
C LYS A 75 -8.52 -14.16 -7.61
N LEU A 76 -7.55 -14.87 -8.17
CA LEU A 76 -7.60 -15.37 -9.54
C LEU A 76 -8.52 -16.59 -9.58
N ASN A 77 -9.36 -16.68 -10.62
CA ASN A 77 -10.15 -17.89 -10.91
C ASN A 77 -9.35 -18.87 -11.75
#